data_AF-A0A091TMT2-F1
#
_entry.id   AF-A0A091TMT2-F1
#
_cell.length_a   1.000
_cell.length_b   1.000
_cell.length_c   1.000
_cell.angle_alpha   90.00
_cell.angle_beta   90.00
_cell.angle_gamma   90.00
#
_symmetry.space_group_name_H-M   'P 1'
#
loop_
_entity.id
_entity.type
_entity.pdbx_description
1 polymer ?
#
loop_
_entity_poly.entity_id
_entity_poly.type
_entity_poly.pdbx_seq_one_letter_code
_entity_poly.pdbx_strand_id
1 'polypeptide(L)'
;GGLPGTYRALQLHFHWGSLAGNGSEHTLDGRQLPMELHIVHINVKYRTLAEAKGHPNGLAVLGFFFQVSETPNTNYNTIVAGLRNVSHAGDSVDLASTFRLSTLLPRAGRLSRYYRYQGSLTTPDCSEVVVWTVFEEPVEIGQEQV
;
A
#
# COMPACT_ATOMS: atom_id res chain seq x y z
N GLY A 1 -7.23 12.53 8.55
CA GLY A 1 -7.31 11.50 9.60
C GLY A 1 -6.19 11.61 10.62
N GLY A 2 -6.09 12.72 11.36
CA GLY A 2 -5.20 12.83 12.53
C GLY A 2 -3.70 12.68 12.30
N LEU A 3 -3.17 12.93 11.09
CA LEU A 3 -1.73 12.96 10.85
C LEU A 3 -1.15 14.30 11.35
N PRO A 4 0.10 14.32 11.89
CA PRO A 4 0.69 15.51 12.51
C PRO A 4 1.25 16.53 11.50
N GLY A 5 0.85 16.44 10.23
CA GLY A 5 1.34 17.29 9.16
C GLY A 5 0.80 16.89 7.79
N THR A 6 1.28 17.59 6.77
CA THR A 6 1.00 17.26 5.37
C THR A 6 2.05 16.30 4.84
N TYR A 7 1.61 15.28 4.13
CA TYR A 7 2.49 14.26 3.55
C TYR A 7 2.25 14.18 2.04
N ARG A 8 3.33 13.99 1.28
CA ARG A 8 3.31 13.86 -0.18
C ARG A 8 3.57 12.40 -0.57
N ALA A 9 2.70 11.83 -1.40
CA ALA A 9 2.88 10.47 -1.91
C ALA A 9 4.18 10.35 -2.72
N LEU A 10 4.92 9.27 -2.49
CA LEU A 10 6.18 8.98 -3.18
C LEU A 10 6.07 7.78 -4.10
N GLN A 11 5.49 6.69 -3.59
CA GLN A 11 5.34 5.43 -4.29
C GLN A 11 4.19 4.64 -3.70
N LEU A 12 3.83 3.58 -4.41
CA LEU A 12 3.08 2.48 -3.85
C LEU A 12 3.76 1.15 -4.17
N HIS A 13 3.50 0.14 -3.35
CA HIS A 13 3.95 -1.24 -3.58
C HIS A 13 2.99 -2.21 -2.90
N PHE A 14 3.13 -3.49 -3.23
CA PHE A 14 2.27 -4.56 -2.74
C PHE A 14 3.10 -5.61 -2.00
N HIS A 15 2.47 -6.23 -1.02
CA HIS A 15 2.89 -7.48 -0.40
C HIS A 15 1.80 -8.50 -0.66
N TRP A 16 2.16 -9.72 -1.04
CA TRP A 16 1.20 -10.77 -1.37
C TRP A 16 1.75 -12.16 -1.02
N GLY A 17 0.82 -13.09 -0.82
CA GLY A 17 1.13 -14.48 -0.47
C GLY A 17 1.39 -15.35 -1.69
N SER A 18 1.65 -16.63 -1.45
CA SER A 18 1.62 -17.63 -2.52
C SER A 18 0.18 -17.98 -2.91
N LEU A 19 -0.02 -18.70 -4.01
CA LEU A 19 -1.35 -19.18 -4.42
C LEU A 19 -2.10 -19.98 -3.34
N ALA A 20 -1.38 -20.57 -2.38
CA ALA A 20 -1.94 -21.38 -1.30
C ALA A 20 -2.00 -20.65 0.05
N GLY A 21 -1.60 -19.38 0.13
CA GLY A 21 -1.43 -18.66 1.40
C GLY A 21 -1.76 -17.18 1.33
N ASN A 22 -2.09 -16.62 2.49
CA ASN A 22 -2.26 -15.18 2.67
C ASN A 22 -0.89 -14.47 2.71
N GLY A 23 -0.86 -13.15 2.54
CA GLY A 23 0.39 -12.39 2.52
C GLY A 23 0.31 -10.90 2.82
N SER A 24 -0.78 -10.43 3.45
CA SER A 24 -0.75 -9.14 4.12
C SER A 24 0.30 -9.15 5.23
N GLU A 25 0.95 -8.01 5.47
CA GLU A 25 1.93 -7.91 6.56
C GLU A 25 1.20 -7.73 7.90
N HIS A 26 0.19 -6.84 7.92
CA HIS A 26 -0.70 -6.71 9.05
C HIS A 26 -1.69 -7.87 9.14
N THR A 27 -2.23 -8.07 10.34
CA THR A 27 -3.37 -8.97 10.59
C THR A 27 -4.47 -8.21 11.30
N LEU A 28 -5.72 -8.61 11.04
CA LEU A 28 -6.90 -8.13 11.76
C LEU A 28 -7.41 -9.25 12.65
N ASP A 29 -7.40 -9.05 13.97
CA ASP A 29 -7.77 -10.07 14.95
C ASP A 29 -7.04 -11.42 14.74
N GLY A 30 -5.75 -11.34 14.38
CA GLY A 30 -4.91 -12.51 14.07
C GLY A 30 -5.14 -13.13 12.69
N ARG A 31 -6.08 -12.62 11.89
CA ARG A 31 -6.32 -13.07 10.53
C ARG A 31 -5.46 -12.30 9.54
N GLN A 32 -4.63 -13.02 8.79
CA GLN A 32 -3.92 -12.51 7.61
C GLN A 32 -4.85 -12.51 6.39
N LEU A 33 -4.66 -11.56 5.48
CA LEU A 33 -5.40 -11.39 4.24
C LEU A 33 -4.49 -11.67 3.02
N PRO A 34 -5.05 -11.94 1.83
CA PRO A 34 -4.27 -12.33 0.65
C PRO A 34 -3.12 -11.38 0.26
N MET A 35 -3.37 -10.07 0.34
CA MET A 35 -2.41 -9.04 -0.04
C MET A 35 -2.57 -7.77 0.81
N GLU A 36 -1.56 -6.92 0.77
CA GLU A 36 -1.59 -5.57 1.33
C GLU A 36 -0.91 -4.56 0.40
N LEU A 37 -1.61 -3.45 0.12
CA LEU A 37 -1.07 -2.30 -0.60
C LEU A 37 -0.54 -1.27 0.40
N HIS A 38 0.69 -0.84 0.18
CA HIS A 38 1.30 0.27 0.88
C HIS A 38 1.42 1.48 -0.03
N ILE A 39 0.90 2.62 0.41
CA ILE A 39 1.15 3.92 -0.22
C ILE A 39 2.04 4.73 0.72
N VAL A 40 3.28 4.92 0.31
CA VAL A 40 4.31 5.58 1.12
C VAL A 40 4.32 7.07 0.83
N HIS A 41 4.25 7.86 1.89
CA HIS A 41 4.29 9.31 1.83
C HIS A 41 5.42 9.86 2.68
N ILE A 42 6.05 10.94 2.21
CA ILE A 42 7.04 11.71 2.97
C ILE A 42 6.40 12.94 3.59
N ASN A 43 6.74 13.25 4.83
CA ASN A 43 6.34 14.50 5.46
C ASN A 43 6.96 15.69 4.72
N VAL A 44 6.14 16.65 4.28
CA VAL A 44 6.60 17.78 3.46
C VAL A 44 7.56 18.72 4.20
N LYS A 45 7.67 18.59 5.52
CA LYS A 45 8.66 19.31 6.33
C LYS A 45 10.10 18.94 5.95
N TYR A 46 10.32 17.72 5.47
CA TYR A 46 11.65 17.19 5.14
C TYR A 46 11.83 17.18 3.62
N ARG A 47 13.01 17.62 3.16
CA ARG A 47 13.29 17.75 1.71
C ARG A 47 13.65 16.41 1.07
N THR A 48 14.26 15.52 1.85
CA THR A 48 14.80 14.25 1.36
C THR A 48 14.32 13.08 2.21
N LEU A 49 14.29 11.88 1.62
CA LEU A 49 13.96 10.66 2.36
C LEU A 49 14.96 10.39 3.49
N ALA A 50 16.24 10.70 3.26
CA ALA A 50 17.30 10.53 4.26
C ALA A 50 17.07 11.41 5.50
N GLU A 51 16.70 12.67 5.30
CA GLU A 51 16.33 13.58 6.40
C GLU A 51 15.07 13.09 7.13
N ALA A 52 14.03 12.69 6.37
CA ALA A 52 12.79 12.18 6.95
C ALA A 52 13.03 10.95 7.84
N LYS A 53 13.94 10.04 7.43
CA LYS A 53 14.35 8.86 8.22
C LYS A 53 15.05 9.20 9.55
N GLY A 54 15.37 10.47 9.82
CA GLY A 54 15.85 10.91 11.13
C GLY A 54 14.73 11.23 12.13
N HIS A 55 13.45 11.11 11.75
CA HIS A 55 12.33 11.58 12.56
C HIS A 55 11.20 10.55 12.65
N PRO A 56 10.57 10.36 13.83
CA PRO A 56 9.52 9.35 14.06
C PRO A 56 8.26 9.58 13.21
N ASN A 57 8.08 10.78 12.67
CA ASN A 57 6.97 11.14 11.78
C ASN A 57 7.45 11.51 10.37
N GLY A 58 8.65 11.04 9.99
CA GLY A 58 9.26 11.25 8.69
C GLY A 58 8.40 10.78 7.55
N LEU A 59 7.76 9.63 7.74
CA LEU A 59 6.91 8.98 6.76
C LEU A 59 5.51 8.75 7.31
N ALA A 60 4.55 8.68 6.40
CA ALA A 60 3.23 8.13 6.67
C ALA A 60 2.95 7.04 5.63
N VAL A 61 2.54 5.86 6.08
CA VAL A 61 2.17 4.77 5.19
C VAL A 61 0.69 4.47 5.37
N LEU A 62 -0.03 4.44 4.25
CA LEU A 62 -1.40 3.97 4.18
C LEU A 62 -1.39 2.51 3.74
N GLY A 63 -1.88 1.62 4.61
CA GLY A 63 -2.01 0.19 4.38
C GLY A 63 -3.46 -0.17 4.03
N PHE A 64 -3.65 -0.91 2.94
CA PHE A 64 -4.95 -1.40 2.48
C PHE A 64 -4.89 -2.89 2.26
N PHE A 65 -5.71 -3.64 2.99
CA PHE A 65 -5.88 -5.06 2.74
C PHE A 65 -6.61 -5.33 1.43
N PHE A 66 -6.41 -6.53 0.89
CA PHE A 66 -7.20 -7.05 -0.21
C PHE A 66 -8.07 -8.22 0.23
N GLN A 67 -9.22 -8.35 -0.41
CA GLN A 67 -10.04 -9.56 -0.37
C GLN A 67 -10.29 -10.03 -1.80
N VAL A 68 -10.24 -11.34 -2.00
CA VAL A 68 -10.51 -11.93 -3.32
C VAL A 68 -12.01 -11.87 -3.61
N SER A 69 -12.35 -11.46 -4.83
CA SER A 69 -13.70 -11.49 -5.40
C SER A 69 -13.75 -12.35 -6.66
N GLU A 70 -14.95 -12.80 -7.02
CA GLU A 70 -15.17 -13.55 -8.28
C GLU A 70 -14.96 -12.68 -9.52
N THR A 71 -15.26 -11.38 -9.42
CA THR A 71 -15.14 -10.42 -10.53
C THR A 71 -13.81 -9.70 -10.49
N PRO A 72 -13.11 -9.54 -11.63
CA PRO A 72 -11.92 -8.69 -11.71
C PRO A 72 -12.21 -7.23 -11.35
N ASN A 73 -11.31 -6.61 -10.61
CA ASN A 73 -11.33 -5.17 -10.36
C ASN A 73 -10.62 -4.45 -11.50
N THR A 74 -11.40 -3.83 -12.37
CA THR A 74 -10.91 -3.17 -13.58
C THR A 74 -9.98 -1.99 -13.31
N ASN A 75 -10.03 -1.40 -12.11
CA ASN A 75 -9.12 -0.32 -11.72
C ASN A 75 -7.65 -0.78 -11.62
N TYR A 76 -7.42 -2.09 -11.46
CA TYR A 76 -6.09 -2.69 -11.39
C TYR A 76 -5.56 -3.19 -12.74
N ASN A 77 -6.37 -3.17 -13.80
CA ASN A 77 -6.00 -3.75 -15.10
C ASN A 77 -4.70 -3.17 -15.66
N THR A 78 -4.49 -1.85 -15.53
CA THR A 78 -3.26 -1.20 -15.99
C THR A 78 -2.03 -1.72 -15.25
N ILE A 79 -2.12 -1.92 -13.94
CA ILE A 79 -1.02 -2.44 -13.12
C ILE A 79 -0.77 -3.91 -13.47
N VAL A 80 -1.82 -4.74 -13.49
CA VAL A 80 -1.73 -6.18 -13.79
C VAL A 80 -1.18 -6.43 -15.20
N ALA A 81 -1.57 -5.62 -16.18
CA ALA A 81 -1.01 -5.70 -17.53
C ALA A 81 0.49 -5.36 -17.57
N GLY A 82 0.92 -4.37 -16.77
CA GLY A 82 2.32 -4.00 -16.63
C GLY A 82 3.18 -5.12 -16.04
N LEU A 83 2.66 -5.89 -15.07
CA LEU A 83 3.37 -6.98 -14.40
C LEU A 83 3.92 -8.04 -15.37
N ARG A 84 3.25 -8.27 -16.51
CA ARG A 84 3.69 -9.21 -17.55
C ARG A 84 5.05 -8.86 -18.15
N ASN A 85 5.46 -7.59 -18.06
CA ASN A 85 6.71 -7.09 -18.62
C ASN A 85 7.79 -6.86 -17.54
N VAL A 86 7.53 -7.18 -16.28
CA VAL A 86 8.46 -6.98 -15.15
C VAL A 86 8.61 -8.24 -14.30
N SER A 87 8.91 -9.37 -14.95
CA SER A 87 8.98 -10.67 -14.30
C SER A 87 10.30 -10.92 -13.54
N HIS A 88 11.34 -10.13 -13.81
CA HIS A 88 12.65 -10.28 -13.17
C HIS A 88 13.05 -9.01 -12.41
N ALA A 89 13.90 -9.20 -11.39
CA ALA A 89 14.44 -8.09 -10.62
C ALA A 89 15.23 -7.13 -11.51
N GLY A 90 14.92 -5.84 -11.42
CA GLY A 90 15.53 -4.78 -12.23
C GLY A 90 14.75 -4.44 -13.50
N ASP A 91 13.77 -5.25 -13.89
CA ASP A 91 12.86 -4.90 -14.99
C ASP A 91 12.04 -3.65 -14.62
N SER A 92 11.77 -2.83 -15.62
CA SER A 92 10.88 -1.68 -15.49
C SER A 92 10.10 -1.48 -16.78
N VAL A 93 8.88 -0.98 -16.66
CA VAL A 93 8.00 -0.69 -17.79
C VAL A 93 7.18 0.56 -17.51
N ASP A 94 7.00 1.39 -18.53
CA ASP A 94 6.02 2.47 -18.47
C ASP A 94 4.62 1.89 -18.62
N LEU A 95 3.71 2.26 -17.71
CA LEU A 95 2.33 1.81 -17.78
C LEU A 95 1.64 2.37 -19.02
N ALA A 96 0.89 1.52 -19.71
CA ALA A 96 0.22 1.86 -20.97
C ALA A 96 -0.85 2.97 -20.84
N SER A 97 -1.32 3.24 -19.62
CA SER A 97 -2.28 4.30 -19.33
C SER A 97 -2.09 4.87 -17.93
N THR A 98 -2.68 6.04 -17.69
CA THR A 98 -2.72 6.66 -16.37
C THR A 98 -3.98 6.24 -15.61
N PHE A 99 -3.91 6.28 -14.29
CA PHE A 99 -5.04 6.05 -13.41
C PHE A 99 -5.02 7.05 -12.25
N ARG A 100 -6.17 7.24 -11.61
CA ARG A 100 -6.25 8.04 -10.39
C ARG A 100 -5.94 7.14 -9.20
N LEU A 101 -5.04 7.54 -8.32
CA LEU A 101 -4.72 6.73 -7.14
C LEU A 101 -5.97 6.38 -6.30
N SER A 102 -6.94 7.30 -6.23
CA SER A 102 -8.20 7.08 -5.52
C SER A 102 -9.07 5.96 -6.08
N THR A 103 -8.89 5.55 -7.35
CA THR A 103 -9.66 4.44 -7.93
C THR A 103 -9.11 3.08 -7.53
N LEU A 104 -7.90 3.02 -6.96
CA LEU A 104 -7.35 1.80 -6.37
C LEU A 104 -7.87 1.55 -4.95
N LEU A 105 -8.50 2.54 -4.33
CA LEU A 105 -8.85 2.48 -2.91
C LEU A 105 -10.32 2.09 -2.72
N PRO A 106 -10.71 1.62 -1.52
CA PRO A 106 -12.11 1.54 -1.17
C PRO A 106 -12.80 2.90 -1.33
N ARG A 107 -14.12 2.87 -1.58
CA ARG A 107 -14.91 4.10 -1.71
C ARG A 107 -14.65 5.03 -0.52
N ALA A 108 -14.45 6.32 -0.79
CA ALA A 108 -14.04 7.29 0.22
C ALA A 108 -14.90 7.29 1.50
N GLY A 109 -16.21 7.05 1.38
CA GLY A 109 -17.12 6.94 2.53
C GLY A 109 -16.85 5.76 3.48
N ARG A 110 -16.05 4.78 3.05
CA ARG A 110 -15.65 3.59 3.83
C ARG A 110 -14.26 3.73 4.46
N LEU A 111 -13.55 4.83 4.19
CA LEU A 111 -12.20 5.10 4.72
C LEU A 111 -12.22 5.77 6.10
N SER A 112 -13.35 5.80 6.79
CA SER A 112 -13.47 6.36 8.13
C SER A 112 -12.96 5.42 9.23
N ARG A 113 -12.90 4.11 8.95
CA ARG A 113 -12.45 3.06 9.86
C ARG A 113 -11.01 2.65 9.56
N TYR A 114 -10.12 2.99 10.48
CA TYR A 114 -8.69 2.68 10.36
C TYR A 114 -8.04 2.61 11.74
N TYR A 115 -6.93 1.88 11.80
CA TYR A 115 -6.03 1.87 12.93
C TYR A 115 -4.85 2.81 12.69
N ARG A 116 -4.38 3.44 13.76
CA ARG A 116 -3.25 4.39 13.73
C ARG A 116 -2.25 4.00 14.80
N TYR A 117 -0.99 3.87 14.41
CA TYR A 117 0.10 3.65 15.35
C TYR A 117 1.43 4.15 14.76
N GLN A 118 2.44 4.27 15.62
CA GLN A 118 3.82 4.56 15.23
C GLN A 118 4.56 3.24 15.03
N GLY A 119 5.31 3.10 13.95
CA GLY A 119 6.07 1.90 13.67
C GLY A 119 7.22 2.14 12.70
N SER A 120 7.63 1.07 12.03
CA SER A 120 8.78 1.07 11.13
C SER A 120 8.40 0.90 9.67
N LEU A 121 9.41 1.05 8.80
CA LEU A 121 9.39 0.37 7.51
C LEU A 121 9.40 -1.15 7.72
N THR A 122 8.76 -1.90 6.82
CA THR A 122 8.70 -3.37 6.87
C THR A 122 9.81 -4.04 6.07
N THR A 123 10.60 -3.25 5.34
CA THR A 123 11.80 -3.69 4.63
C THR A 123 13.05 -2.99 5.18
N PRO A 124 14.26 -3.60 5.05
CA PRO A 124 15.50 -2.99 5.50
C PRO A 124 15.67 -1.56 4.97
N ASP A 125 16.07 -0.59 5.79
CA ASP A 125 16.67 -0.65 7.14
C ASP A 125 15.70 -0.75 8.33
N CYS A 126 14.40 -0.96 8.09
CA CYS A 126 13.38 -1.07 9.15
C CYS A 126 13.32 0.16 10.09
N SER A 127 13.63 1.36 9.57
CA SER A 127 13.62 2.60 10.36
C SER A 127 12.26 2.86 11.04
N GLU A 128 12.25 3.12 12.35
CA GLU A 128 11.07 3.46 13.17
C GLU A 128 10.62 4.92 12.96
N VAL A 129 10.18 5.22 11.73
CA VAL A 129 9.86 6.60 11.28
C VAL A 129 8.49 6.74 10.64
N VAL A 130 7.64 5.72 10.79
CA VAL A 130 6.40 5.59 10.04
C VAL A 130 5.20 5.80 10.96
N VAL A 131 4.39 6.80 10.61
CA VAL A 131 3.02 6.91 11.11
C VAL A 131 2.10 6.04 10.25
N TRP A 132 1.74 4.86 10.74
CA TRP A 132 0.93 3.90 10.02
C TRP A 132 -0.56 4.25 10.06
N THR A 133 -1.25 4.02 8.95
CA THR A 133 -2.72 4.05 8.86
C THR A 133 -3.19 2.80 8.13
N VAL A 134 -3.75 1.85 8.85
CA VAL A 134 -4.20 0.58 8.29
C VAL A 134 -5.72 0.61 8.21
N PHE A 135 -6.28 0.59 7.00
CA PHE A 135 -7.72 0.67 6.79
C PHE A 135 -8.39 -0.69 7.00
N GLU A 136 -9.50 -0.70 7.74
CA GLU A 136 -10.28 -1.91 7.99
C GLU A 136 -10.99 -2.42 6.74
N GLU A 137 -11.36 -1.50 5.85
CA GLU A 137 -12.09 -1.82 4.63
C GLU A 137 -11.14 -2.39 3.56
N PRO A 138 -11.31 -3.66 3.13
CA PRO A 138 -10.47 -4.24 2.10
C PRO A 138 -10.84 -3.74 0.70
N VAL A 139 -9.86 -3.79 -0.20
CA VAL A 139 -10.04 -3.65 -1.64
C VAL A 139 -10.42 -5.01 -2.23
N GLU A 140 -11.45 -5.06 -3.05
CA GLU A 140 -11.80 -6.27 -3.81
C GLU A 140 -10.89 -6.40 -5.03
N ILE A 141 -10.38 -7.61 -5.26
CA ILE A 141 -9.51 -7.95 -6.39
C ILE A 141 -9.89 -9.32 -6.94
N GLY A 142 -9.88 -9.48 -8.27
CA GLY A 142 -10.23 -10.76 -8.88
C GLY A 142 -9.22 -11.85 -8.54
N GLN A 143 -9.66 -13.10 -8.39
CA GLN A 143 -8.79 -14.25 -8.12
C GLN A 143 -7.62 -14.38 -9.12
N GLU A 144 -7.85 -14.03 -10.39
CA GLU A 144 -6.82 -14.06 -11.45
C GLU A 144 -5.86 -12.87 -11.43
N GLN A 145 -6.13 -11.87 -10.59
CA GLN A 145 -5.32 -10.65 -10.46
C GLN A 145 -4.43 -10.66 -9.21
N VAL A 146 -4.53 -11.69 -8.37
CA VAL A 146 -3.67 -11.93 -7.19
C VAL A 146 -2.49 -12.81 -7.56
#